data_AF-A0A925JPQ4-F1
#
_entry.id   AF-A0A925JPQ4-F1
#
_cell.length_a   1.000
_cell.length_b   1.000
_cell.length_c   1.000
_cell.angle_alpha   90.00
_cell.angle_beta   90.00
_cell.angle_gamma   90.00
#
_symmetry.space_group_name_H-M   'P 1'
#
loop_
_entity.id
_entity.type
_entity.pdbx_description
1 polymer ?
#
loop_
_entity_poly.entity_id
_entity_poly.type
_entity_poly.pdbx_seq_one_letter_code
_entity_poly.pdbx_strand_id
1 'polypeptide(L)'
;MFIDLSHVIEEKLVTYRGLPAPVICDYWTREESRQFYEEGTEFQIGKIEMVGNTGTYLDSPFHRYADGKDLSELALDSLANLEGVVIRVSERVTAVDAAYFRNRDLAGKAVLVHTGWDRHWRTDAYFTNHPYLTQDAAEFLVAARARLVGIDSHNIDDTVGRSRPVHTILLRHDIPIV
;
A
#
# COMPACT_ATOMS: atom_id res chain seq x y z
N MET A 1 21.23 -7.90 1.54
CA MET A 1 20.22 -8.69 0.81
C MET A 1 18.91 -7.92 0.89
N PHE A 2 18.23 -7.69 -0.23
CA PHE A 2 16.90 -7.08 -0.24
C PHE A 2 15.84 -8.18 -0.34
N ILE A 3 14.67 -7.95 0.27
CA ILE A 3 13.48 -8.80 0.17
C ILE A 3 12.43 -7.95 -0.53
N ASP A 4 11.86 -8.46 -1.62
CA ASP A 4 10.73 -7.80 -2.28
C ASP A 4 9.44 -8.11 -1.52
N LEU A 5 8.72 -7.06 -1.14
CA LEU A 5 7.44 -7.12 -0.42
C LEU A 5 6.27 -6.69 -1.30
N SER A 6 6.49 -6.61 -2.61
CA SER A 6 5.52 -6.08 -3.56
C SER A 6 4.80 -7.18 -4.33
N HIS A 7 3.52 -7.00 -4.59
CA HIS A 7 2.81 -7.81 -5.56
C HIS A 7 3.03 -7.31 -6.99
N VAL A 8 3.23 -8.24 -7.93
CA VAL A 8 3.36 -7.92 -9.37
C VAL A 8 2.02 -7.43 -9.92
N ILE A 9 2.04 -6.22 -10.48
CA ILE A 9 0.92 -5.62 -11.21
C ILE A 9 1.01 -6.04 -12.69
N GLU A 10 -0.11 -6.50 -13.24
CA GLU A 10 -0.24 -6.93 -14.64
C GLU A 10 -1.50 -6.34 -15.28
N GLU A 11 -1.56 -6.32 -16.61
CA GLU A 11 -2.72 -5.85 -17.36
C GLU A 11 -4.01 -6.52 -16.84
N LYS A 12 -5.08 -5.74 -16.65
CA LYS A 12 -6.41 -6.22 -16.19
C LYS A 12 -6.44 -6.79 -14.76
N LEU A 13 -5.37 -6.69 -13.99
CA LEU A 13 -5.36 -7.13 -12.59
C LEU A 13 -6.28 -6.28 -11.72
N VAL A 14 -7.30 -6.91 -11.13
CA VAL A 14 -8.17 -6.23 -10.15
C VAL A 14 -7.55 -6.32 -8.77
N THR A 15 -7.21 -5.18 -8.18
CA THR A 15 -6.59 -5.08 -6.84
C THR A 15 -7.51 -4.46 -5.79
N TYR A 16 -8.64 -3.89 -6.23
CA TYR A 16 -9.70 -3.39 -5.36
C TYR A 16 -11.04 -3.44 -6.11
N ARG A 17 -12.08 -4.03 -5.51
CA ARG A 17 -13.40 -4.15 -6.18
C ARG A 17 -14.02 -2.77 -6.39
N GLY A 18 -14.38 -2.46 -7.64
CA GLY A 18 -15.02 -1.20 -8.02
C GLY A 18 -14.05 -0.15 -8.58
N LEU A 19 -12.73 -0.37 -8.50
CA LEU A 19 -11.76 0.45 -9.21
C LEU A 19 -11.45 -0.17 -10.59
N PRO A 20 -11.13 0.66 -11.61
CA PRO A 20 -10.72 0.15 -12.90
C PRO A 20 -9.39 -0.60 -12.77
N ALA A 21 -9.26 -1.71 -13.51
CA ALA A 21 -8.01 -2.45 -13.61
C ALA A 21 -6.98 -1.65 -14.44
N PRO A 22 -5.67 -1.86 -14.21
CA PRO A 22 -4.63 -1.15 -14.93
C PRO A 22 -4.61 -1.56 -16.41
N VAL A 23 -4.36 -0.58 -17.27
CA VAL A 23 -4.04 -0.78 -18.69
C VAL A 23 -2.53 -0.69 -18.84
N ILE A 24 -1.92 -1.82 -19.20
CA ILE A 24 -0.49 -1.95 -19.44
C ILE A 24 -0.32 -2.50 -20.85
N CYS A 25 0.17 -1.69 -21.78
CA CYS A 25 0.26 -2.07 -23.18
C CYS A 25 1.41 -1.33 -23.89
N ASP A 26 1.67 -1.69 -25.14
CA ASP A 26 2.53 -0.90 -26.00
C ASP A 26 1.79 0.39 -26.42
N TYR A 27 2.46 1.52 -26.26
CA TYR A 27 2.13 2.76 -26.96
C TYR A 27 2.70 2.73 -28.39
N TRP A 28 3.97 2.29 -28.51
CA TRP A 28 4.58 1.87 -29.76
C TRP A 28 5.23 0.51 -29.58
N THR A 29 4.89 -0.40 -30.48
CA THR A 29 5.68 -1.62 -30.71
C THR A 29 7.01 -1.27 -31.39
N ARG A 30 7.98 -2.20 -31.34
CA ARG A 30 9.24 -2.06 -32.09
C ARG A 30 9.00 -1.90 -33.59
N GLU A 31 8.05 -2.63 -34.14
CA GLU A 31 7.70 -2.58 -35.56
C GLU A 31 7.14 -1.22 -35.96
N GLU A 32 6.19 -0.69 -35.18
CA GLU A 32 5.63 0.65 -35.40
C GLU A 32 6.70 1.73 -35.27
N SER A 33 7.68 1.57 -34.38
CA SER A 33 8.74 2.56 -34.20
C SER A 33 9.59 2.77 -35.46
N ARG A 34 9.71 1.75 -36.33
CA ARG A 34 10.54 1.81 -37.55
C ARG A 34 10.09 2.87 -38.55
N GLN A 35 8.82 3.30 -38.50
CA GLN A 35 8.35 4.40 -39.36
C GLN A 35 8.89 5.78 -38.93
N PHE A 36 9.43 5.88 -37.71
CA PHE A 36 9.94 7.10 -37.12
C PHE A 36 11.48 7.15 -37.02
N TYR A 37 12.18 6.05 -37.29
CA TYR A 37 13.62 5.92 -37.12
C TYR A 37 14.29 5.28 -38.35
N GLU A 38 15.61 5.45 -38.44
CA GLU A 38 16.42 4.85 -39.51
C GLU A 38 16.49 3.31 -39.39
N GLU A 39 16.82 2.64 -40.50
CA GLU A 39 17.01 1.20 -40.53
C GLU A 39 18.04 0.74 -39.49
N GLY A 40 17.70 -0.31 -38.74
CA GLY A 40 18.52 -0.82 -37.64
C GLY A 40 18.25 -0.16 -36.28
N THR A 41 17.38 0.86 -36.21
CA THR A 41 16.98 1.51 -34.96
C THR A 41 15.50 1.25 -34.65
N GLU A 42 15.21 0.57 -33.54
CA GLU A 42 13.84 0.29 -33.09
C GLU A 42 13.68 0.39 -31.57
N PHE A 43 12.51 0.84 -31.13
CA PHE A 43 12.17 1.03 -29.71
C PHE A 43 10.80 0.48 -29.40
N GLN A 44 10.62 -0.04 -28.19
CA GLN A 44 9.29 -0.25 -27.61
C GLN A 44 9.03 0.87 -26.60
N ILE A 45 7.84 1.45 -26.65
CA ILE A 45 7.39 2.45 -25.68
C ILE A 45 6.14 1.89 -25.03
N GLY A 46 6.21 1.63 -23.72
CA GLY A 46 5.07 1.18 -22.94
C GLY A 46 4.17 2.34 -22.49
N LYS A 47 2.87 2.07 -22.39
CA LYS A 47 1.88 2.90 -21.69
C LYS A 47 1.41 2.15 -20.45
N ILE A 48 1.32 2.89 -19.33
CA ILE A 48 0.69 2.43 -18.09
C ILE A 48 -0.36 3.46 -17.70
N GLU A 49 -1.59 3.01 -17.49
CA GLU A 49 -2.70 3.79 -16.95
C GLU A 49 -3.32 3.01 -15.79
N MET A 50 -3.31 3.58 -14.58
CA MET A 50 -3.78 2.90 -13.38
C MET A 50 -4.22 3.87 -12.29
N VAL A 51 -5.05 3.40 -11.36
CA VAL A 51 -5.32 4.12 -10.11
C VAL A 51 -4.10 4.01 -9.20
N GLY A 52 -3.77 5.07 -8.45
CA GLY A 52 -2.61 5.07 -7.54
C GLY A 52 -2.67 3.95 -6.48
N ASN A 53 -3.87 3.62 -6.02
CA ASN A 53 -4.15 2.52 -5.09
C ASN A 53 -4.26 1.14 -5.78
N THR A 54 -3.31 0.83 -6.68
CA THR A 54 -3.22 -0.47 -7.37
C THR A 54 -2.05 -1.29 -6.84
N GLY A 55 -2.27 -2.55 -6.46
CA GLY A 55 -1.21 -3.46 -6.01
C GLY A 55 -0.74 -3.17 -4.58
N THR A 56 0.58 -3.19 -4.37
CA THR A 56 1.23 -2.65 -3.17
C THR A 56 1.43 -1.15 -3.40
N TYR A 57 0.80 -0.30 -2.58
CA TYR A 57 0.77 1.15 -2.78
C TYR A 57 1.09 1.91 -1.50
N LEU A 58 1.11 3.23 -1.58
CA LEU A 58 1.37 4.13 -0.47
C LEU A 58 0.28 5.20 -0.43
N ASP A 59 -0.39 5.36 0.70
CA ASP A 59 -1.25 6.50 0.98
C ASP A 59 -0.49 7.59 1.71
N SER A 60 -0.58 8.81 1.16
CA SER A 60 -0.13 10.06 1.76
C SER A 60 -1.28 10.77 2.48
N PRO A 61 -1.01 11.77 3.35
CA PRO A 61 -2.07 12.55 3.99
C PRO A 61 -3.14 13.08 3.03
N PHE A 62 -2.73 13.48 1.81
CA PHE A 62 -3.61 13.96 0.77
C PHE A 62 -4.73 12.97 0.38
N HIS A 63 -4.49 11.66 0.51
CA HIS A 63 -5.50 10.63 0.24
C HIS A 63 -6.80 10.88 1.04
N ARG A 64 -6.66 11.38 2.28
CA ARG A 64 -7.79 11.62 3.19
C ARG A 64 -8.11 13.10 3.37
N TYR A 65 -7.12 13.98 3.30
CA TYR A 65 -7.22 15.39 3.65
C TYR A 65 -6.76 16.26 2.48
N ALA A 66 -7.65 17.06 1.89
CA ALA A 66 -7.34 17.85 0.70
C ALA A 66 -6.24 18.92 0.92
N ASP A 67 -5.96 19.26 2.18
CA ASP A 67 -4.88 20.15 2.63
C ASP A 67 -3.66 19.38 3.18
N GLY A 68 -3.70 18.05 3.16
CA GLY A 68 -2.60 17.19 3.56
C GLY A 68 -1.53 17.08 2.48
N LYS A 69 -0.32 16.70 2.91
CA LYS A 69 0.83 16.46 2.02
C LYS A 69 0.52 15.38 0.99
N ASP A 70 0.79 15.66 -0.27
CA ASP A 70 0.78 14.64 -1.32
C ASP A 70 2.10 13.86 -1.38
N LEU A 71 2.21 12.90 -2.30
CA LEU A 71 3.40 12.06 -2.47
C LEU A 71 4.68 12.84 -2.77
N SER A 72 4.58 13.98 -3.45
CA SER A 72 5.73 14.83 -3.80
C SER A 72 6.24 15.65 -2.61
N GLU A 73 5.41 15.84 -1.59
CA GLU A 73 5.71 16.62 -0.39
C GLU A 73 6.17 15.76 0.80
N LEU A 74 6.08 14.43 0.70
CA LEU A 74 6.61 13.52 1.71
C LEU A 74 8.14 13.54 1.71
N ALA A 75 8.73 13.74 2.89
CA ALA A 75 10.17 13.62 3.07
C ALA A 75 10.60 12.17 2.83
N LEU A 76 11.70 11.93 2.10
CA LEU A 76 12.19 10.57 1.83
C LEU A 76 12.49 9.79 3.12
N ASP A 77 12.90 10.46 4.20
CA ASP A 77 13.12 9.86 5.52
C ASP A 77 11.83 9.40 6.22
N SER A 78 10.65 9.70 5.68
CA SER A 78 9.38 9.15 6.14
C SER A 78 9.00 7.85 5.45
N LEU A 79 9.75 7.44 4.42
CA LEU A 79 9.42 6.32 3.53
C LEU A 79 10.58 5.32 3.38
N ALA A 80 11.81 5.80 3.40
CA ALA A 80 13.00 5.02 3.08
C ALA A 80 14.02 5.02 4.23
N ASN A 81 14.83 3.97 4.28
CA ASN A 81 15.85 3.78 5.31
C ASN A 81 15.30 3.82 6.74
N LEU A 82 14.04 3.41 6.91
CA LEU A 82 13.41 3.24 8.21
C LEU A 82 13.84 1.90 8.82
N GLU A 83 14.08 1.88 10.12
CA GLU A 83 14.13 0.61 10.85
C GLU A 83 12.74 -0.03 10.80
N GLY A 84 12.66 -1.25 10.28
CA GLY A 84 11.41 -1.99 10.16
C GLY A 84 11.16 -2.88 11.37
N VAL A 85 9.95 -2.83 11.93
CA VAL A 85 9.46 -3.77 12.95
C VAL A 85 8.30 -4.56 12.38
N VAL A 86 8.46 -5.89 12.34
CA VAL A 86 7.38 -6.79 11.93
C VAL A 86 6.55 -7.21 13.14
N ILE A 87 5.25 -6.92 13.07
CA ILE A 87 4.25 -7.39 14.01
C ILE A 87 3.57 -8.60 13.38
N ARG A 88 3.90 -9.80 13.88
CA ARG A 88 3.31 -11.05 13.40
C ARG A 88 2.01 -11.31 14.15
N VAL A 89 0.93 -11.40 13.39
CA VAL A 89 -0.41 -11.68 13.90
C VAL A 89 -0.82 -13.09 13.47
N SER A 90 -1.57 -13.78 14.32
CA SER A 90 -2.14 -15.08 13.97
C SER A 90 -3.18 -14.93 12.86
N GLU A 91 -3.19 -15.85 11.90
CA GLU A 91 -4.12 -15.88 10.77
C GLU A 91 -5.61 -16.00 11.17
N ARG A 92 -5.88 -16.28 12.45
CA ARG A 92 -7.24 -16.36 13.02
C ARG A 92 -7.77 -15.00 13.48
N VAL A 93 -6.95 -13.96 13.44
CA VAL A 93 -7.27 -12.63 13.95
C VAL A 93 -7.66 -11.74 12.80
N THR A 94 -8.88 -11.18 12.86
CA THR A 94 -9.37 -10.22 11.88
C THR A 94 -9.14 -8.78 12.35
N ALA A 95 -9.49 -8.46 13.59
CA ALA A 95 -9.30 -7.13 14.16
C ALA A 95 -8.00 -7.10 14.99
N VAL A 96 -7.00 -6.36 14.52
CA VAL A 96 -5.71 -6.18 15.20
C VAL A 96 -5.77 -4.94 16.08
N ASP A 97 -5.85 -5.16 17.39
CA ASP A 97 -6.00 -4.11 18.39
C ASP A 97 -4.65 -3.58 18.94
N ALA A 98 -4.72 -2.60 19.84
CA ALA A 98 -3.53 -2.00 20.44
C ALA A 98 -2.63 -3.00 21.19
N ALA A 99 -3.14 -4.16 21.62
CA ALA A 99 -2.37 -5.11 22.42
C ALA A 99 -1.18 -5.71 21.66
N TYR A 100 -1.27 -5.82 20.33
CA TYR A 100 -0.20 -6.34 19.47
C TYR A 100 1.04 -5.45 19.41
N PHE A 101 0.89 -4.18 19.78
CA PHE A 101 1.93 -3.16 19.68
C PHE A 101 2.57 -2.83 21.04
N ARG A 102 1.98 -3.28 22.15
CA ARG A 102 2.47 -3.01 23.50
C ARG A 102 3.86 -3.62 23.72
N ASN A 103 4.67 -2.93 24.52
CA ASN A 103 6.04 -3.35 24.90
C ASN A 103 7.00 -3.50 23.70
N ARG A 104 6.75 -2.78 22.60
CA ARG A 104 7.64 -2.69 21.43
C ARG A 104 8.20 -1.27 21.35
N ASP A 105 9.45 -1.16 20.90
CA ASP A 105 10.02 0.12 20.49
C ASP A 105 9.62 0.41 19.03
N LEU A 106 8.70 1.35 18.84
CA LEU A 106 8.09 1.69 17.54
C LEU A 106 8.44 3.12 17.08
N ALA A 107 9.07 3.91 17.94
CA ALA A 107 9.29 5.33 17.68
C ALA A 107 10.24 5.53 16.50
N GLY A 108 9.78 6.25 15.47
CA GLY A 108 10.55 6.51 14.26
C GLY A 108 10.65 5.31 13.30
N LYS A 109 9.94 4.21 13.56
CA LYS A 109 10.07 2.95 12.80
C LYS A 109 8.94 2.73 11.80
N ALA A 110 9.21 1.92 10.79
CA ALA A 110 8.18 1.36 9.91
C ALA A 110 7.57 0.13 10.60
N VAL A 111 6.28 0.19 10.95
CA VAL A 111 5.57 -0.90 11.62
C VAL A 111 4.79 -1.69 10.58
N LEU A 112 5.25 -2.90 10.27
CA LEU A 112 4.68 -3.77 9.25
C LEU A 112 3.90 -4.91 9.91
N VAL A 113 2.60 -4.96 9.67
CA VAL A 113 1.68 -5.93 10.27
C VAL A 113 1.51 -7.09 9.29
N HIS A 114 2.07 -8.24 9.66
CA HIS A 114 2.02 -9.45 8.86
C HIS A 114 0.97 -10.39 9.44
N THR A 115 -0.15 -10.52 8.73
CA THR A 115 -1.30 -11.35 9.07
C THR A 115 -1.34 -12.66 8.27
N GLY A 116 -0.50 -12.78 7.23
CA GLY A 116 -0.49 -13.87 6.27
C GLY A 116 -1.62 -13.76 5.24
N TRP A 117 -2.22 -12.58 5.07
CA TRP A 117 -3.35 -12.40 4.16
C TRP A 117 -2.93 -12.28 2.68
N ASP A 118 -1.67 -11.90 2.45
CA ASP A 118 -1.03 -11.81 1.13
C ASP A 118 -1.15 -13.11 0.32
N ARG A 119 -1.21 -14.28 0.97
CA ARG A 119 -1.41 -15.57 0.29
C ARG A 119 -2.73 -15.67 -0.49
N HIS A 120 -3.71 -14.81 -0.18
CA HIS A 120 -4.99 -14.75 -0.87
C HIS A 120 -4.95 -13.86 -2.11
N TRP A 121 -3.83 -13.18 -2.38
CA TRP A 121 -3.64 -12.36 -3.58
C TRP A 121 -4.11 -13.07 -4.86
N ARG A 122 -4.76 -12.32 -5.76
CA ARG A 122 -5.40 -12.83 -7.00
C ARG A 122 -6.55 -13.82 -6.79
N THR A 123 -7.13 -13.88 -5.60
CA THR A 123 -8.35 -14.67 -5.34
C THR A 123 -9.47 -13.79 -4.81
N ASP A 124 -10.71 -14.24 -4.96
CA ASP A 124 -11.87 -13.53 -4.41
C ASP A 124 -11.80 -13.35 -2.89
N ALA A 125 -11.16 -14.29 -2.20
CA ALA A 125 -10.99 -14.28 -0.75
C ALA A 125 -10.21 -13.06 -0.26
N TYR A 126 -9.29 -12.51 -1.07
CA TYR A 126 -8.50 -11.34 -0.72
C TYR A 126 -9.37 -10.13 -0.33
N PHE A 127 -10.55 -10.00 -0.92
CA PHE A 127 -11.45 -8.85 -0.79
C PHE A 127 -12.50 -8.98 0.31
N THR A 128 -12.49 -10.07 1.09
CA THR A 128 -13.58 -10.39 2.02
C THR A 128 -13.05 -10.85 3.36
N ASN A 129 -13.57 -10.32 4.46
CA ASN A 129 -13.16 -10.67 5.82
C ASN A 129 -11.65 -10.56 6.06
N HIS A 130 -11.00 -9.62 5.38
CA HIS A 130 -9.57 -9.39 5.52
C HIS A 130 -9.22 -8.81 6.90
N PRO A 131 -8.04 -9.10 7.44
CA PRO A 131 -7.55 -8.46 8.64
C PRO A 131 -7.36 -6.96 8.46
N TYR A 132 -7.58 -6.21 9.55
CA TYR A 132 -7.48 -4.76 9.60
C TYR A 132 -6.98 -4.31 10.97
N LEU A 133 -6.54 -3.05 11.08
CA LEU A 133 -6.23 -2.42 12.35
C LEU A 133 -7.48 -1.75 12.94
N THR A 134 -7.65 -1.85 14.26
CA THR A 134 -8.73 -1.14 14.93
C THR A 134 -8.37 0.33 15.15
N GLN A 135 -9.38 1.13 15.53
CA GLN A 135 -9.17 2.53 15.89
C GLN A 135 -8.15 2.69 17.04
N ASP A 136 -8.26 1.88 18.10
CA ASP A 136 -7.34 1.96 19.25
C ASP A 136 -5.91 1.53 18.87
N ALA A 137 -5.74 0.64 17.89
CA ALA A 137 -4.42 0.34 17.32
C ALA A 137 -3.80 1.57 16.64
N ALA A 138 -4.58 2.30 15.82
CA ALA A 138 -4.12 3.51 15.16
C ALA A 138 -3.74 4.61 16.17
N GLU A 139 -4.57 4.83 17.19
CA GLU A 139 -4.30 5.77 18.29
C GLU A 139 -3.01 5.41 19.04
N PHE A 140 -2.80 4.11 19.31
CA PHE A 140 -1.59 3.63 19.95
C PHE A 140 -0.35 3.85 19.07
N LEU A 141 -0.42 3.58 17.76
CA LEU A 141 0.70 3.75 16.82
C LEU A 141 1.12 5.22 16.69
N VAL A 142 0.15 6.15 16.70
CA VAL A 142 0.42 7.59 16.78
C VAL A 142 1.13 7.93 18.08
N ALA A 143 0.60 7.48 19.22
CA ALA A 143 1.19 7.75 20.53
C ALA A 143 2.62 7.16 20.66
N ALA A 144 2.86 6.01 20.03
CA ALA A 144 4.16 5.35 19.96
C ALA A 144 5.10 5.97 18.93
N ARG A 145 4.64 6.98 18.16
CA ARG A 145 5.40 7.72 17.14
C ARG A 145 5.94 6.82 16.02
N ALA A 146 5.13 5.85 15.57
CA ALA A 146 5.42 5.12 14.35
C ALA A 146 5.63 6.10 13.19
N ARG A 147 6.58 5.79 12.29
CA ARG A 147 6.92 6.67 11.16
C ARG A 147 6.17 6.30 9.89
N LEU A 148 5.88 5.02 9.73
CA LEU A 148 5.12 4.43 8.64
C LEU A 148 4.40 3.20 9.20
N VAL A 149 3.20 2.91 8.72
CA VAL A 149 2.46 1.70 9.10
C VAL A 149 2.07 0.96 7.83
N GLY A 150 2.22 -0.35 7.80
CA GLY A 150 1.68 -1.13 6.70
C GLY A 150 1.08 -2.47 7.11
N ILE A 151 0.26 -3.04 6.22
CA ILE A 151 -0.43 -4.30 6.41
C ILE A 151 -0.47 -5.11 5.11
N ASP A 152 -0.47 -6.43 5.22
CA ASP A 152 -0.50 -7.35 4.08
C ASP A 152 -1.92 -7.68 3.56
N SER A 153 -2.90 -6.82 3.85
CA SER A 153 -4.30 -6.95 3.44
C SER A 153 -4.71 -5.85 2.47
N HIS A 154 -5.87 -5.98 1.82
CA HIS A 154 -6.27 -5.04 0.75
C HIS A 154 -6.62 -3.63 1.27
N ASN A 155 -6.83 -3.47 2.57
CA ASN A 155 -7.11 -2.20 3.23
C ASN A 155 -6.75 -2.30 4.71
N ILE A 156 -6.19 -1.23 5.28
CA ILE A 156 -5.83 -1.20 6.70
C ILE A 156 -7.03 -1.03 7.64
N ASP A 157 -8.17 -0.57 7.14
CA ASP A 157 -9.42 -0.43 7.88
C ASP A 157 -10.40 -1.57 7.62
N ASP A 158 -11.33 -1.79 8.55
CA ASP A 158 -12.52 -2.61 8.30
C ASP A 158 -13.32 -2.02 7.13
N THR A 159 -13.58 -2.85 6.12
CA THR A 159 -14.31 -2.46 4.91
C THR A 159 -15.81 -2.72 4.95
N VAL A 160 -16.32 -3.44 5.96
CA VAL A 160 -17.75 -3.64 6.22
C VAL A 160 -18.42 -2.32 6.60
N GLY A 161 -17.74 -1.54 7.46
CA GLY A 161 -18.15 -0.18 7.83
C GLY A 161 -17.82 0.85 6.75
N ARG A 162 -18.04 2.14 7.06
CA ARG A 162 -17.67 3.28 6.17
C ARG A 162 -16.82 4.35 6.85
N SER A 163 -16.45 4.17 8.12
CA SER A 163 -15.80 5.21 8.93
C SER A 163 -14.31 5.39 8.65
N ARG A 164 -13.62 4.31 8.23
CA ARG A 164 -12.17 4.28 7.95
C ARG A 164 -11.33 5.04 9.00
N PRO A 165 -11.45 4.70 10.30
CA PRO A 165 -10.78 5.42 11.38
C PRO A 165 -9.25 5.35 11.29
N VAL A 166 -8.67 4.26 10.79
CA VAL A 166 -7.22 4.08 10.73
C VAL A 166 -6.60 5.04 9.71
N HIS A 167 -7.15 5.11 8.48
CA HIS A 167 -6.73 6.11 7.50
C HIS A 167 -6.87 7.52 8.10
N THR A 168 -8.00 7.80 8.74
CA THR A 168 -8.26 9.12 9.35
C THR A 168 -7.19 9.47 10.39
N ILE A 169 -6.90 8.57 11.33
CA ILE A 169 -5.98 8.85 12.43
C ILE A 169 -4.54 8.92 11.94
N LEU A 170 -4.04 7.90 11.22
CA LEU A 170 -2.63 7.85 10.83
C LEU A 170 -2.27 9.01 9.89
N LEU A 171 -3.09 9.26 8.88
CA LEU A 171 -2.83 10.30 7.89
C LEU A 171 -2.95 11.71 8.46
N ARG A 172 -3.79 11.93 9.49
CA ARG A 172 -3.86 13.22 10.20
C ARG A 172 -2.57 13.55 10.95
N HIS A 173 -1.82 12.52 11.32
CA HIS A 173 -0.57 12.62 12.05
C HIS A 173 0.67 12.47 11.15
N ASP A 174 0.52 12.65 9.83
CA ASP A 174 1.59 12.51 8.84
C ASP A 174 2.30 11.14 8.88
N ILE A 175 1.55 10.07 9.19
CA ILE A 175 2.04 8.68 9.16
C ILE A 175 1.52 8.03 7.87
N PRO A 176 2.38 7.81 6.85
CA PRO A 176 1.97 7.16 5.61
C PRO A 176 1.57 5.70 5.83
N ILE A 177 0.71 5.20 4.95
CA ILE A 177 0.14 3.85 5.02
C ILE A 177 0.58 3.04 3.81
N VAL A 178 1.01 1.80 4.02
CA VAL A 178 1.41 0.84 2.97
C VAL A 178 0.58 -0.43 3.02
#